data_AF-T2JV73-F1
#
_entry.id   AF-T2JV73-F1
#
_cell.length_a   1.000
_cell.length_b   1.000
_cell.length_c   1.000
_cell.angle_alpha   90.00
_cell.angle_beta   90.00
_cell.angle_gamma   90.00
#
_symmetry.space_group_name_H-M   'P 1'
#
loop_
_entity.id
_entity.type
_entity.pdbx_description
1 polymer ?
#
loop_
_entity_poly.entity_id
_entity_poly.type
_entity_poly.pdbx_seq_one_letter_code
_entity_poly.pdbx_strand_id
1 'polypeptide(L)'
;MVVFGRPKGERDSYQQWKEDNIAPQVVFEILSPGNTQTEMSRKLLFYERYSVEEYYIYNPHKNELSGLLRGEEGLEIIDNMNGWVSPRLGIRFEIAEPELKLYYPDGDNFTTYTEEKEKLQQEKQRGDKLAAKLKELGINLDEL
;
A
#
# COMPACT_ATOMS: atom_id res chain seq x y z
N MET A 1 -6.66 2.83 3.02
CA MET A 1 -6.33 3.46 4.32
C MET A 1 -5.58 2.44 5.17
N VAL A 2 -4.73 2.90 6.09
CA VAL A 2 -4.01 2.06 7.06
C VAL A 2 -4.31 2.58 8.46
N VAL A 3 -4.66 1.65 9.35
CA VAL A 3 -4.97 1.95 10.75
C VAL A 3 -4.17 1.04 11.66
N PHE A 4 -3.33 1.63 12.50
CA PHE A 4 -2.53 0.93 13.48
C PHE A 4 -3.34 0.63 14.74
N GLY A 5 -2.99 -0.46 15.45
CA GLY A 5 -3.67 -0.85 16.68
C GLY A 5 -5.08 -1.42 16.49
N ARG A 6 -5.52 -1.69 15.25
CA ARG A 6 -6.78 -2.39 14.94
C ARG A 6 -6.50 -3.79 14.38
N PRO A 7 -7.31 -4.80 14.74
CA PRO A 7 -7.20 -6.11 14.13
C PRO A 7 -7.57 -6.06 12.64
N LYS A 8 -6.91 -6.92 11.86
CA LYS A 8 -7.28 -7.16 10.46
C LYS A 8 -8.71 -7.69 10.39
N GLY A 9 -9.45 -7.24 9.39
CA GLY A 9 -10.84 -7.63 9.19
C GLY A 9 -11.41 -6.98 7.94
N GLU A 10 -12.34 -7.67 7.29
CA GLU A 10 -13.07 -7.13 6.13
C GLU A 10 -14.01 -6.01 6.56
N ARG A 11 -14.03 -4.94 5.75
CA ARG A 11 -14.81 -3.73 5.99
C ARG A 11 -15.25 -3.15 4.66
N ASP A 12 -16.56 -3.02 4.45
CA ASP A 12 -17.09 -2.26 3.31
C ASP A 12 -16.80 -0.76 3.46
N SER A 13 -16.77 -0.28 4.70
CA SER A 13 -16.41 1.11 5.04
C SER A 13 -15.75 1.16 6.42
N TYR A 14 -14.80 2.08 6.59
CA TYR A 14 -14.17 2.33 7.87
C TYR A 14 -15.03 3.30 8.69
N GLN A 15 -15.62 2.82 9.78
CA GLN A 15 -16.50 3.58 10.66
C GLN A 15 -15.84 3.73 12.03
N GLN A 16 -15.26 4.91 12.30
CA GLN A 16 -14.43 5.15 13.51
C GLN A 16 -15.14 4.74 14.82
N TRP A 17 -16.45 4.98 14.94
CA TRP A 17 -17.23 4.62 16.13
C TRP A 17 -17.37 3.12 16.36
N LYS A 18 -17.08 2.28 15.36
CA LYS A 18 -16.98 0.82 15.48
C LYS A 18 -15.55 0.34 15.73
N GLU A 19 -14.59 1.26 15.78
CA GLU A 19 -13.15 0.99 15.77
C GLU A 19 -12.44 1.68 16.95
N ASP A 20 -13.10 1.70 18.10
CA ASP A 20 -12.64 2.37 19.33
C ASP A 20 -12.32 3.86 19.13
N ASN A 21 -13.01 4.51 18.18
CA ASN A 21 -12.80 5.89 17.76
C ASN A 21 -11.37 6.19 17.29
N ILE A 22 -10.66 5.17 16.80
CA ILE A 22 -9.33 5.35 16.22
C ILE A 22 -9.49 5.84 14.78
N ALA A 23 -8.94 7.03 14.49
CA ALA A 23 -8.86 7.52 13.13
C ALA A 23 -7.76 6.79 12.34
N PRO A 24 -7.89 6.65 11.01
CA PRO A 24 -6.80 6.16 10.18
C PRO A 24 -5.57 7.07 10.25
N GLN A 25 -4.38 6.49 10.40
CA GLN A 25 -3.14 7.27 10.40
C GLN A 25 -2.65 7.56 8.98
N VAL A 26 -2.84 6.63 8.05
CA VAL A 26 -2.43 6.81 6.65
C VAL A 26 -3.63 6.63 5.73
N VAL A 27 -3.85 7.60 4.85
CA VAL A 27 -4.95 7.59 3.88
C VAL A 27 -4.41 7.67 2.46
N PHE A 28 -4.98 6.85 1.60
CA PHE A 28 -4.74 6.87 0.15
C PHE A 28 -6.07 7.16 -0.53
N GLU A 29 -6.09 8.16 -1.39
CA GLU A 29 -7.21 8.46 -2.28
C GLU A 29 -6.75 8.27 -3.72
N ILE A 30 -7.40 7.34 -4.43
CA ILE A 30 -7.12 7.06 -5.83
C ILE A 30 -8.20 7.76 -6.64
N LEU A 31 -7.81 8.75 -7.45
CA LEU A 31 -8.74 9.52 -8.24
C LEU A 31 -9.34 8.66 -9.35
N SER A 32 -10.63 8.86 -9.56
CA SER A 32 -11.43 8.30 -10.64
C SER A 32 -12.02 9.45 -11.46
N PRO A 33 -12.42 9.22 -12.73
CA PRO A 33 -12.96 10.27 -13.59
C PRO A 33 -14.18 11.01 -13.01
N GLY A 34 -14.91 10.37 -12.09
CA GLY A 34 -16.08 10.96 -11.44
C GLY A 34 -15.77 11.82 -10.20
N ASN A 35 -14.53 11.88 -9.72
CA ASN A 35 -14.22 12.66 -8.52
C ASN A 35 -14.27 14.16 -8.78
N THR A 36 -15.01 14.88 -7.94
CA THR A 36 -15.14 16.33 -8.04
C THR A 36 -14.17 17.05 -7.08
N GLN A 37 -13.76 18.27 -7.44
CA GLN A 37 -12.94 19.11 -6.56
C GLN A 37 -13.62 19.33 -5.19
N THR A 38 -14.93 19.55 -5.17
CA THR A 38 -15.71 19.76 -3.94
C THR A 38 -15.63 18.56 -2.99
N GLU A 39 -15.73 17.34 -3.52
CA GLU A 39 -15.59 16.12 -2.72
C GLU A 39 -14.17 15.96 -2.17
N MET A 40 -13.16 16.24 -2.98
CA MET A 40 -11.76 16.17 -2.56
C MET A 40 -11.42 17.19 -1.48
N SER A 41 -11.91 18.43 -1.60
CA SER A 41 -11.76 19.46 -0.57
C SER A 41 -12.47 19.06 0.73
N ARG A 42 -13.66 18.45 0.65
CA ARG A 42 -14.37 17.95 1.84
C ARG A 42 -13.60 16.83 2.53
N LYS A 43 -13.02 15.90 1.76
CA LYS A 43 -12.18 14.82 2.27
C LYS A 43 -10.93 15.36 2.97
N LEU A 44 -10.24 16.32 2.35
CA LEU A 44 -9.07 16.97 2.97
C LEU A 44 -9.43 17.59 4.32
N LEU A 45 -10.50 18.39 4.39
CA LEU A 45 -10.95 19.00 5.66
C LEU A 45 -11.35 17.96 6.71
N PHE A 46 -11.92 16.84 6.28
CA PHE A 46 -12.24 15.73 7.18
C PHE A 46 -10.96 15.10 7.74
N TYR A 47 -10.01 14.72 6.89
CA TYR A 47 -8.75 14.12 7.32
C TYR A 47 -7.88 15.05 8.17
N GLU A 48 -7.93 16.36 7.87
CA GLU A 48 -7.34 17.40 8.71
C GLU A 48 -7.89 17.34 10.14
N ARG A 49 -9.23 17.41 10.27
CA ARG A 49 -9.93 17.41 11.56
C ARG A 49 -9.70 16.16 12.39
N TYR A 50 -9.63 15.00 11.74
CA TYR A 50 -9.51 13.69 12.41
C TYR A 50 -8.05 13.23 12.56
N SER A 51 -7.08 14.14 12.50
CA SER A 51 -5.68 13.87 12.84
C SER A 51 -5.03 12.77 11.99
N VAL A 52 -5.44 12.62 10.72
CA VAL A 52 -4.72 11.76 9.77
C VAL A 52 -3.27 12.25 9.68
N GLU A 53 -2.30 11.34 9.79
CA GLU A 53 -0.87 11.67 9.84
C GLU A 53 -0.28 11.80 8.43
N GLU A 54 -0.72 10.95 7.50
CA GLU A 54 -0.25 10.93 6.11
C GLU A 54 -1.44 10.82 5.14
N TYR A 55 -1.49 11.70 4.15
CA TYR A 55 -2.56 11.72 3.15
C TYR A 55 -2.00 11.77 1.74
N TYR A 56 -2.17 10.68 1.00
CA TYR A 56 -1.69 10.53 -0.37
C TYR A 56 -2.83 10.53 -1.37
N ILE A 57 -2.68 11.28 -2.46
CA ILE A 57 -3.67 11.39 -3.54
C ILE A 57 -2.96 11.01 -4.84
N TYR A 58 -3.45 9.96 -5.51
CA TYR A 58 -2.87 9.47 -6.75
C TYR A 58 -3.88 9.55 -7.89
N ASN A 59 -3.46 10.13 -9.02
CA ASN A 59 -4.21 10.15 -10.26
C ASN A 59 -3.62 9.14 -11.26
N PRO A 60 -4.21 7.94 -11.40
CA PRO A 60 -3.68 6.92 -12.31
C PRO A 60 -3.78 7.31 -13.80
N HIS A 61 -4.68 8.21 -14.17
CA HIS A 61 -4.83 8.64 -15.57
C HIS A 61 -3.70 9.57 -16.05
N LYS A 62 -3.08 10.28 -15.10
CA LYS A 62 -1.99 11.22 -15.38
C LYS A 62 -0.66 10.78 -14.78
N ASN A 63 -0.66 9.69 -14.01
CA ASN A 63 0.46 9.25 -13.20
C ASN A 63 0.99 10.35 -12.25
N GLU A 64 0.07 11.10 -11.64
CA GLU A 64 0.40 12.21 -10.72
C GLU A 64 0.18 11.78 -9.27
N LEU A 65 1.19 11.95 -8.42
CA LEU A 65 1.11 11.69 -6.99
C LEU A 65 1.32 12.98 -6.20
N SER A 66 0.40 13.26 -5.28
CA SER A 66 0.52 14.31 -4.28
C SER A 66 0.46 13.69 -2.88
N GLY A 67 1.17 14.28 -1.93
CA GLY A 67 1.17 13.82 -0.55
C GLY A 67 1.13 15.00 0.41
N LEU A 68 0.50 14.77 1.55
CA LEU A 68 0.52 15.67 2.68
C LEU A 68 0.96 14.91 3.92
N LEU A 69 1.82 15.54 4.72
CA LEU A 69 2.29 15.04 6.00
C LEU A 69 1.80 15.98 7.10
N ARG A 70 1.34 15.42 8.22
CA ARG A 70 0.94 16.25 9.36
C ARG A 70 2.16 16.85 10.05
N GLY A 71 2.23 18.17 10.07
CA GLY A 71 3.14 18.98 10.88
C GLY A 71 2.46 19.53 12.14
N GLU A 72 2.99 20.63 12.66
CA GLU A 72 2.46 21.29 13.87
C GLU A 72 1.15 22.03 13.59
N GLU A 73 0.98 22.59 12.39
CA GLU A 73 -0.17 23.42 12.03
C GLU A 73 -1.28 22.65 11.27
N GLY A 74 -1.01 21.42 10.84
CA GLY A 74 -1.96 20.57 10.12
C GLY A 74 -1.31 19.70 9.05
N LEU A 75 -2.09 19.26 8.07
CA LEU A 75 -1.57 18.58 6.87
C LEU A 75 -0.87 19.59 5.97
N GLU A 76 0.43 19.41 5.81
CA GLU A 76 1.31 20.23 4.98
C GLU A 76 1.69 19.47 3.70
N ILE A 77 1.84 20.18 2.59
CA ILE A 77 2.19 19.58 1.30
C ILE A 77 3.62 19.03 1.36
N ILE A 78 3.81 17.83 0.82
CA ILE A 78 5.14 17.27 0.57
C ILE A 78 5.61 17.77 -0.81
N ASP A 79 6.66 18.60 -0.82
CA ASP A 79 7.16 19.27 -2.04
C ASP A 79 7.60 18.29 -3.13
N ASN A 80 8.23 17.17 -2.73
CA ASN A 80 8.72 16.17 -3.68
C ASN A 80 8.28 14.75 -3.29
N MET A 81 7.37 14.20 -4.08
CA MET A 81 6.87 12.84 -3.92
C MET A 81 7.76 11.78 -4.56
N ASN A 82 8.62 12.15 -5.52
CA ASN A 82 9.48 11.17 -6.17
C ASN A 82 10.64 10.77 -5.24
N GLY A 83 10.71 9.49 -4.88
CA GLY A 83 11.63 8.97 -3.88
C GLY A 83 11.17 9.18 -2.43
N TRP A 84 9.97 9.73 -2.21
CA TRP A 84 9.42 9.92 -0.87
C TRP A 84 9.28 8.59 -0.13
N VAL A 85 9.57 8.57 1.17
CA VAL A 85 9.37 7.40 2.04
C VAL A 85 8.35 7.74 3.11
N SER A 86 7.27 6.97 3.18
CA SER A 86 6.24 7.12 4.22
C SER A 86 6.86 6.89 5.61
N PRO A 87 6.77 7.86 6.55
CA PRO A 87 7.29 7.68 7.91
C PRO A 87 6.62 6.54 8.68
N ARG A 88 5.31 6.32 8.49
CA ARG A 88 4.56 5.27 9.20
C ARG A 88 4.68 3.91 8.56
N LEU A 89 4.77 3.85 7.23
CA LEU A 89 4.75 2.58 6.50
C LEU A 89 6.14 2.11 6.07
N GLY A 90 7.11 3.02 5.96
CA GLY A 90 8.43 2.74 5.40
C GLY A 90 8.42 2.44 3.90
N ILE A 91 7.28 2.60 3.21
CA ILE A 91 7.19 2.37 1.76
C ILE A 91 7.74 3.58 1.00
N ARG A 92 8.46 3.31 -0.09
CA ARG A 92 9.01 4.35 -0.97
C ARG A 92 8.18 4.50 -2.24
N PHE A 93 7.87 5.74 -2.60
CA PHE A 93 7.14 6.10 -3.82
C PHE A 93 8.13 6.50 -4.92
N GLU A 94 7.92 6.03 -6.14
CA GLU A 94 8.73 6.41 -7.30
C GLU A 94 7.82 6.70 -8.49
N ILE A 95 7.81 7.95 -8.94
CA ILE A 95 7.02 8.40 -10.09
C ILE A 95 7.80 7.98 -11.35
N ALA A 96 7.54 6.76 -11.80
CA ALA A 96 8.14 6.15 -12.98
C ALA A 96 7.12 6.06 -14.12
N GLU A 97 7.57 5.93 -15.36
CA GLU A 97 6.72 5.63 -16.50
C GLU A 97 6.62 4.10 -16.70
N PRO A 98 5.44 3.55 -17.04
CA PRO A 98 4.16 4.24 -17.28
C PRO A 98 3.33 4.51 -16.01
N GLU A 99 3.75 3.99 -14.86
CA GLU A 99 2.95 4.00 -13.63
C GLU A 99 3.81 4.19 -12.36
N LEU A 100 3.18 4.72 -11.32
CA LEU A 100 3.74 4.83 -9.98
C LEU A 100 4.24 3.47 -9.48
N LYS A 101 5.50 3.41 -9.04
CA LYS A 101 6.08 2.25 -8.37
C LYS A 101 6.14 2.49 -6.86
N LEU A 102 5.89 1.42 -6.12
CA LEU A 102 5.99 1.39 -4.67
C LEU A 102 7.03 0.35 -4.27
N TYR A 103 7.87 0.68 -3.30
CA TYR A 103 8.86 -0.24 -2.77
C TYR A 103 8.61 -0.48 -1.30
N TYR A 104 8.72 -1.75 -0.90
CA TYR A 104 8.71 -2.15 0.50
C TYR A 104 9.92 -1.57 1.25
N PRO A 105 9.89 -1.56 2.60
CA PRO A 105 11.01 -1.09 3.40
C PRO A 105 12.34 -1.84 3.16
N ASP A 106 12.28 -3.08 2.67
CA ASP A 106 13.44 -3.90 2.30
C ASP A 106 13.98 -3.59 0.89
N GLY A 107 13.30 -2.73 0.13
CA GLY A 107 13.68 -2.31 -1.21
C GLY A 107 13.07 -3.12 -2.35
N ASP A 108 12.28 -4.17 -2.05
CA ASP A 108 11.58 -4.92 -3.08
C ASP A 108 10.39 -4.13 -3.64
N ASN A 109 10.12 -4.29 -4.94
CA ASN A 109 8.99 -3.65 -5.59
C ASN A 109 7.67 -4.33 -5.19
N PHE A 110 6.61 -3.54 -5.04
CA PHE A 110 5.25 -4.06 -4.94
C PHE A 110 4.89 -4.77 -6.24
N THR A 111 4.43 -6.00 -6.13
CA THR A 111 3.88 -6.77 -7.25
C THR A 111 2.37 -6.72 -7.21
N THR A 112 1.77 -6.79 -8.39
CA THR A 112 0.33 -7.01 -8.51
C THR A 112 -0.04 -8.39 -7.96
N TYR A 113 -1.30 -8.56 -7.55
CA TYR A 113 -1.81 -9.85 -7.09
C TYR A 113 -1.60 -10.97 -8.12
N THR A 114 -1.72 -10.65 -9.41
CA THR A 114 -1.51 -11.60 -10.50
C THR A 114 -0.06 -12.06 -10.57
N GLU A 115 0.90 -11.14 -10.54
CA GLU A 115 2.33 -11.46 -10.53
C GLU A 115 2.74 -12.27 -9.31
N GLU A 116 2.20 -11.94 -8.13
CA GLU A 116 2.46 -12.67 -6.90
C GLU A 116 1.93 -14.11 -6.99
N LYS A 117 0.72 -14.28 -7.53
CA LYS A 117 0.11 -15.61 -7.77
C LYS A 117 0.92 -16.43 -8.77
N GLU A 118 1.40 -15.82 -9.85
CA GLU A 118 2.26 -16.47 -10.84
C GLU A 118 3.60 -16.90 -10.24
N LYS A 119 4.26 -16.04 -9.45
CA LYS A 119 5.47 -16.40 -8.69
C LYS A 119 5.21 -17.58 -7.78
N LEU A 120 4.13 -17.54 -7.00
CA LEU A 120 3.77 -18.62 -6.08
C LEU A 120 3.55 -19.95 -6.82
N GLN A 121 2.92 -19.89 -7.99
CA GLN A 121 2.69 -21.07 -8.83
C GLN A 121 4.00 -21.61 -9.44
N GLN A 122 4.91 -20.74 -9.88
CA GLN A 122 6.23 -21.14 -10.38
C GLN A 122 7.09 -21.77 -9.28
N GLU A 123 7.10 -21.18 -8.08
CA GLU A 123 7.84 -21.72 -6.94
C GLU A 123 7.29 -23.08 -6.50
N LYS A 124 5.96 -23.27 -6.50
CA LYS A 124 5.36 -24.59 -6.29
C LYS A 124 5.82 -25.61 -7.34
N GLN A 125 5.77 -25.26 -8.63
CA GLN A 125 6.24 -26.16 -9.69
C GLN A 125 7.73 -26.48 -9.57
N ARG A 126 8.55 -25.53 -9.14
CA ARG A 126 9.98 -25.75 -8.88
C ARG A 126 10.17 -26.70 -7.70
N GLY A 127 9.45 -26.49 -6.60
CA GLY A 127 9.44 -27.38 -5.44
C GLY A 127 9.07 -28.81 -5.81
N ASP A 128 7.99 -28.98 -6.58
CA ASP A 128 7.53 -30.30 -7.05
C ASP A 128 8.58 -31.00 -7.93
N LYS A 129 9.20 -30.26 -8.85
CA LYS A 129 10.29 -30.79 -9.70
C LYS A 129 11.53 -31.17 -8.90
N LEU A 130 11.91 -30.34 -7.93
CA LEU A 130 13.05 -30.61 -7.07
C LEU A 130 12.79 -31.86 -6.21
N ALA A 131 11.59 -31.96 -5.64
CA ALA A 131 11.16 -33.11 -4.85
C ALA A 131 11.13 -34.40 -5.68
N ALA A 132 10.62 -34.35 -6.90
CA ALA A 132 10.67 -35.49 -7.83
C ALA A 132 12.12 -35.93 -8.12
N LYS A 133 13.02 -34.96 -8.38
CA LYS A 133 14.43 -35.24 -8.66
C LYS A 133 15.19 -35.79 -7.45
N LEU A 134 14.91 -35.28 -6.24
CA LEU A 134 15.48 -35.80 -5.00
C LEU A 134 15.01 -37.24 -4.75
N LYS A 135 13.74 -37.53 -5.01
CA LYS A 135 13.20 -38.89 -4.94
C LYS A 135 13.83 -39.85 -5.95
N GLU A 136 14.09 -39.40 -7.19
CA GLU A 136 14.85 -40.16 -8.19
C GLU A 136 16.29 -40.44 -7.74
N LEU A 137 16.90 -39.51 -7.01
CA LEU A 137 18.23 -39.67 -6.41
C LEU A 137 18.22 -40.50 -5.10
N GLY A 138 17.06 -41.02 -4.69
CA GLY A 138 16.90 -41.84 -3.48
C GLY A 138 16.98 -41.05 -2.17
N ILE A 139 16.88 -39.72 -2.22
CA ILE A 139 16.88 -38.85 -1.04
C ILE A 139 15.43 -38.67 -0.60
N ASN A 140 15.11 -39.14 0.61
CA ASN A 140 13.79 -38.96 1.21
C ASN A 140 13.72 -37.59 1.90
N LEU A 141 12.82 -36.73 1.43
CA LEU A 141 12.61 -35.39 2.00
C LEU A 141 12.02 -35.42 3.42
N ASP A 142 11.32 -36.50 3.80
CA ASP A 142 10.76 -36.68 5.15
C ASP A 142 11.81 -37.10 6.20
N GLU A 143 13.04 -37.40 5.77
CA GLU A 143 14.17 -37.81 6.62
C GLU A 143 15.22 -36.70 6.79
N LEU A 144 14.98 -35.51 6.21
CA LEU A 144 15.83 -34.31 6.33
C LEU A 144 15.30 -33.38 7.43
#